data_AF-A0A2R5HH47-F1
#
_entry.id   AF-A0A2R5HH47-F1
#
_cell.length_a   1.000
_cell.length_b   1.000
_cell.length_c   1.000
_cell.angle_alpha   90.00
_cell.angle_beta   90.00
_cell.angle_gamma   90.00
#
_symmetry.space_group_name_H-M   'P 1'
#
loop_
_entity.id
_entity.type
_entity.pdbx_description
1 polymer ?
#
loop_
_entity_poly.entity_id
_entity_poly.type
_entity_poly.pdbx_seq_one_letter_code
_entity_poly.pdbx_strand_id
1 'polypeptide(L)'
;MRMKHIAHDVHDYKMPKTNSVDNEIMKLVVDSYLHGAQTCELEDGTVLGVSIHQGDCDCVHLFIDDDHMVTIEVQNGCSRMSCVKTEDLEEHLEYIIPFAKSLGMAETVVKRSVMETVTV
;
A
#
# COMPACT_ATOMS: atom_id res chain seq x y z
N MET A 1 -16.24 49.99 -7.67
CA MET A 1 -15.46 49.25 -6.66
C MET A 1 -14.76 48.10 -7.37
N ARG A 2 -13.43 48.02 -7.34
CA ARG A 2 -12.65 46.93 -7.97
C ARG A 2 -12.48 45.78 -6.98
N MET A 3 -12.92 44.58 -7.35
CA MET A 3 -12.64 43.35 -6.60
C MET A 3 -11.15 42.99 -6.75
N LYS A 4 -10.50 42.70 -5.63
CA LYS A 4 -9.12 42.20 -5.60
C LYS A 4 -9.16 40.69 -5.82
N HIS A 5 -8.60 40.22 -6.93
CA HIS A 5 -8.35 38.79 -7.14
C HIS A 5 -7.18 38.39 -6.22
N ILE A 6 -7.41 37.41 -5.36
CA ILE A 6 -6.35 36.75 -4.60
C ILE A 6 -5.66 35.81 -5.58
N ALA A 7 -4.39 36.09 -5.91
CA ALA A 7 -3.56 35.19 -6.66
C ALA A 7 -3.31 33.94 -5.80
N HIS A 8 -3.72 32.77 -6.29
CA HIS A 8 -3.26 31.50 -5.75
C HIS A 8 -1.82 31.30 -6.22
N ASP A 9 -0.86 31.53 -5.32
CA ASP A 9 0.49 31.02 -5.48
C ASP A 9 0.42 29.49 -5.54
N VAL A 10 0.67 28.94 -6.73
CA VAL A 10 0.91 27.52 -6.92
C VAL A 10 2.27 27.24 -6.27
N HIS A 11 2.27 26.90 -4.98
CA HIS A 11 3.43 26.30 -4.36
C HIS A 11 3.65 24.94 -5.03
N ASP A 12 4.64 24.91 -5.91
CA ASP A 12 5.15 23.71 -6.54
C ASP A 12 5.87 22.90 -5.45
N TYR A 13 5.09 22.13 -4.69
CA TYR A 13 5.62 21.19 -3.71
C TYR A 13 6.36 20.10 -4.47
N LYS A 14 7.66 20.30 -4.71
CA LYS A 14 8.56 19.21 -5.08
C LYS A 14 8.58 18.20 -3.94
N MET A 15 7.71 17.21 -4.04
CA MET A 15 7.71 16.07 -3.15
C MET A 15 9.07 15.35 -3.25
N PRO A 16 9.67 14.97 -2.12
CA PRO A 16 10.92 14.22 -2.13
C PRO A 16 10.75 12.91 -2.92
N LYS A 17 11.78 12.53 -3.69
CA LYS A 17 11.78 11.36 -4.61
C LYS A 17 11.48 10.01 -3.94
N THR A 18 11.55 9.93 -2.61
CA THR A 18 11.16 8.74 -1.84
C THR A 18 9.63 8.52 -1.79
N ASN A 19 8.84 9.48 -2.28
CA ASN A 19 7.38 9.42 -2.26
C ASN A 19 6.77 8.68 -3.46
N SER A 20 7.54 8.16 -4.42
CA SER A 20 6.93 7.54 -5.62
C SER A 20 6.20 6.25 -5.26
N VAL A 21 6.89 5.29 -4.63
CA VAL A 21 6.32 3.96 -4.30
C VAL A 21 5.18 4.07 -3.29
N ASP A 22 5.34 4.85 -2.21
CA ASP A 22 4.26 5.09 -1.23
C ASP A 22 2.99 5.64 -1.90
N ASN A 23 3.15 6.59 -2.83
CA ASN A 23 2.01 7.20 -3.54
C ASN A 23 1.37 6.23 -4.53
N GLU A 24 2.17 5.49 -5.31
CA GLU A 24 1.66 4.48 -6.25
C GLU A 24 0.90 3.38 -5.52
N ILE A 25 1.41 2.89 -4.38
CA ILE A 25 0.73 1.89 -3.56
C ILE A 25 -0.55 2.45 -2.95
N MET A 26 -0.50 3.66 -2.39
CA MET A 26 -1.71 4.29 -1.83
C MET A 26 -2.78 4.47 -2.90
N LYS A 27 -2.40 4.94 -4.08
CA LYS A 27 -3.30 5.09 -5.22
C LYS A 27 -3.86 3.74 -5.66
N LEU A 28 -3.02 2.71 -5.78
CA LEU A 28 -3.42 1.36 -6.15
C LEU A 28 -4.46 0.80 -5.16
N VAL A 29 -4.25 0.99 -3.86
CA VAL A 29 -5.21 0.57 -2.82
C VAL A 29 -6.53 1.32 -2.95
N VAL A 30 -6.50 2.64 -3.12
CA VAL A 30 -7.71 3.46 -3.32
C VAL A 30 -8.47 3.04 -4.58
N ASP A 31 -7.76 2.90 -5.70
CA ASP A 31 -8.34 2.45 -6.97
C ASP A 31 -8.95 1.05 -6.82
N SER A 32 -8.34 0.19 -6.01
CA SER A 32 -8.85 -1.15 -5.76
C SER A 32 -10.13 -1.17 -4.92
N TYR A 33 -10.26 -0.25 -3.96
CA TYR A 33 -11.50 -0.07 -3.21
C TYR A 33 -12.66 0.40 -4.11
N LEU A 34 -12.37 1.15 -5.17
CA LEU A 34 -13.36 1.71 -6.07
C LEU A 34 -13.72 0.76 -7.23
N HIS A 35 -12.74 0.03 -7.76
CA HIS A 35 -12.86 -0.69 -9.03
C HIS A 35 -12.60 -2.20 -8.93
N GLY A 36 -12.33 -2.74 -7.74
CA GLY A 36 -12.00 -4.15 -7.53
C GLY A 36 -10.52 -4.43 -7.72
N ALA A 37 -10.13 -5.59 -8.24
CA ALA A 37 -8.70 -5.90 -8.41
C ALA A 37 -8.02 -4.94 -9.39
N GLN A 38 -6.88 -4.36 -9.01
CA GLN A 38 -6.08 -3.44 -9.83
C GLN A 38 -4.61 -3.84 -9.80
N THR A 39 -3.85 -3.38 -10.80
CA THR A 39 -2.41 -3.58 -10.91
C THR A 39 -1.72 -2.29 -11.36
N CYS A 40 -0.45 -2.09 -10.98
CA CYS A 40 0.41 -1.07 -11.55
C CYS A 40 1.83 -1.60 -11.75
N GLU A 41 2.50 -1.14 -12.80
CA GLU A 41 3.93 -1.41 -13.05
C GLU A 41 4.76 -0.23 -12.55
N LEU A 42 5.79 -0.51 -11.76
CA LEU A 42 6.73 0.48 -11.23
C LEU A 42 7.85 0.78 -12.24
N GLU A 43 8.64 1.83 -11.97
CA GLU A 43 9.74 2.24 -12.85
C GLU A 43 10.84 1.17 -13.02
N ASP A 44 11.00 0.28 -12.03
CA ASP A 44 11.95 -0.83 -12.05
C ASP A 44 11.42 -2.08 -12.79
N GLY A 45 10.17 -2.04 -13.27
CA GLY A 45 9.50 -3.15 -13.95
C GLY A 45 8.73 -4.08 -13.03
N THR A 46 8.76 -3.87 -11.71
CA THR A 46 7.99 -4.66 -10.73
C THR A 46 6.51 -4.40 -10.91
N VAL A 47 5.70 -5.46 -10.95
CA VAL A 47 4.25 -5.36 -11.04
C VAL A 47 3.64 -5.54 -9.66
N LEU A 48 2.93 -4.52 -9.17
CA LEU A 48 2.15 -4.59 -7.94
C LEU A 48 0.68 -4.86 -8.28
N GLY A 49 0.05 -5.77 -7.55
CA GLY A 49 -1.37 -6.06 -7.63
C GLY A 49 -2.06 -5.89 -6.29
N VAL A 50 -3.25 -5.29 -6.27
CA VAL A 50 -4.11 -5.27 -5.09
C VAL A 50 -5.48 -5.81 -5.46
N SER A 51 -6.01 -6.71 -4.62
CA SER A 51 -7.38 -7.21 -4.71
C SER A 51 -8.08 -7.05 -3.38
N ILE A 52 -9.35 -6.62 -3.41
CA ILE A 52 -10.14 -6.38 -2.20
C ILE A 52 -11.44 -7.19 -2.26
N HIS A 53 -11.62 -8.05 -1.27
CA HIS A 53 -12.90 -8.69 -0.99
C HIS A 53 -13.61 -7.92 0.12
N GLN A 54 -14.58 -7.07 -0.26
CA GLN A 54 -15.32 -6.22 0.68
C GLN A 54 -16.41 -6.98 1.44
N GLY A 55 -16.62 -6.64 2.71
CA GLY A 55 -17.65 -7.26 3.56
C GLY A 55 -17.67 -6.74 4.99
N ASP A 56 -18.15 -7.56 5.94
CA ASP A 56 -18.08 -7.25 7.39
C ASP A 56 -16.63 -7.16 7.91
N CYS A 57 -15.70 -7.77 7.16
CA CYS A 57 -14.27 -7.67 7.30
C CYS A 57 -13.69 -7.63 5.89
N ASP A 58 -13.03 -6.52 5.53
CA ASP A 58 -12.43 -6.40 4.21
C ASP A 58 -11.13 -7.18 4.18
N CYS A 59 -10.94 -8.03 3.18
CA CYS A 59 -9.68 -8.73 2.94
C CYS A 59 -8.96 -8.08 1.77
N VAL A 60 -7.84 -7.42 2.05
CA VAL A 60 -7.00 -6.74 1.08
C VAL A 60 -5.75 -7.57 0.82
N HIS A 61 -5.53 -7.97 -0.43
CA HIS A 61 -4.43 -8.82 -0.84
C HIS A 61 -3.40 -8.00 -1.62
N LEU A 62 -2.12 -8.16 -1.30
CA LEU A 62 -1.00 -7.62 -2.06
C LEU A 62 -0.32 -8.74 -2.86
N PHE A 63 -0.14 -8.48 -4.15
CA PHE A 63 0.62 -9.30 -5.07
C PHE A 63 1.83 -8.52 -5.59
N ILE A 64 2.95 -9.21 -5.74
CA ILE A 64 4.18 -8.65 -6.32
C ILE A 64 4.65 -9.66 -7.37
N ASP A 65 4.75 -9.22 -8.63
CA ASP A 65 5.09 -10.08 -9.77
C ASP A 65 4.25 -11.37 -9.83
N ASP A 66 2.93 -11.22 -9.68
CA ASP A 66 1.90 -12.27 -9.62
C ASP A 66 1.92 -13.18 -8.36
N ASP A 67 2.93 -13.03 -7.48
CA ASP A 67 3.01 -13.79 -6.24
C ASP A 67 2.23 -13.13 -5.11
N HIS A 68 1.37 -13.91 -4.44
CA HIS A 68 0.61 -13.42 -3.28
C HIS A 68 1.52 -13.33 -2.05
N MET A 69 1.76 -12.10 -1.58
CA MET A 69 2.70 -11.86 -0.48
C MET A 69 1.99 -11.67 0.85
N VAL A 70 0.95 -10.83 0.88
CA VAL A 70 0.33 -10.36 2.12
C VAL A 70 -1.18 -10.28 2.00
N THR A 71 -1.88 -10.64 3.08
CA THR A 71 -3.29 -10.32 3.28
C THR A 71 -3.46 -9.48 4.53
N ILE A 72 -4.15 -8.34 4.39
CA ILE A 72 -4.57 -7.52 5.51
C ILE A 72 -6.10 -7.56 5.61
N GLU A 73 -6.55 -7.98 6.78
CA GLU A 73 -7.96 -7.93 7.17
C GLU A 73 -8.22 -6.60 7.88
N VAL A 74 -9.19 -5.83 7.38
CA VAL A 74 -9.61 -4.55 7.97
C VAL A 74 -11.04 -4.68 8.49
N GLN A 75 -11.20 -4.47 9.80
CA GLN A 75 -12.50 -4.52 10.46
C GLN A 75 -12.59 -3.43 11.53
N ASN A 76 -13.63 -2.58 11.46
CA ASN A 76 -13.88 -1.52 12.44
C ASN A 76 -12.66 -0.60 12.69
N GLY A 77 -11.89 -0.29 11.65
CA GLY A 77 -10.68 0.53 11.73
C GLY A 77 -9.48 -0.16 12.39
N CYS A 78 -9.56 -1.46 12.64
CA CYS A 78 -8.47 -2.30 13.10
C CYS A 78 -7.98 -3.20 11.97
N SER A 79 -6.66 -3.34 11.84
CA SER A 79 -6.03 -4.08 10.76
C SER A 79 -5.18 -5.22 11.31
N ARG A 80 -5.33 -6.40 10.71
CA ARG A 80 -4.54 -7.60 11.02
C ARG A 80 -3.85 -8.09 9.76
N MET A 81 -2.54 -8.29 9.84
CA MET A 81 -1.75 -8.79 8.72
C MET A 81 -1.46 -10.28 8.86
N SER A 82 -1.50 -10.96 7.72
CA SER A 82 -0.97 -12.30 7.53
C SER A 82 -0.07 -12.29 6.29
N CYS A 83 1.06 -12.98 6.38
CA CYS A 83 2.02 -13.10 5.29
C CYS A 83 1.99 -14.52 4.76
N VAL A 84 2.15 -14.67 3.45
CA VAL A 84 2.46 -15.97 2.84
C VAL A 84 3.94 -16.25 3.13
N LYS A 85 4.25 -17.47 3.57
CA LYS A 85 5.65 -17.88 3.76
C LYS A 85 6.34 -17.99 2.41
N THR A 86 7.20 -17.04 2.09
CA THR A 86 8.08 -17.04 0.93
C THR A 86 9.50 -16.70 1.39
N GLU A 87 10.52 -17.25 0.73
CA GLU A 87 11.94 -16.98 1.08
C GLU A 87 12.29 -15.49 0.86
N ASP A 88 11.56 -14.82 -0.03
CA ASP A 88 11.86 -13.47 -0.51
C ASP A 88 11.02 -12.38 0.20
N LEU A 89 10.21 -12.74 1.20
CA LEU A 89 9.30 -11.80 1.87
C LEU A 89 10.02 -10.59 2.48
N GLU A 90 11.25 -10.77 2.98
CA GLU A 90 12.08 -9.68 3.53
C GLU A 90 12.61 -8.75 2.43
N GLU A 91 12.82 -9.25 1.21
CA GLU A 91 13.31 -8.47 0.08
C GLU A 91 12.25 -7.46 -0.40
N HIS A 92 10.97 -7.81 -0.23
CA HIS A 92 9.84 -6.98 -0.66
C HIS A 92 9.33 -5.98 0.39
N LEU A 93 10.08 -5.73 1.48
CA LEU A 93 9.66 -4.81 2.55
C LEU A 93 9.39 -3.38 2.05
N GLU A 94 10.06 -2.96 0.98
CA GLU A 94 9.84 -1.64 0.38
C GLU A 94 8.44 -1.46 -0.22
N TYR A 95 7.75 -2.55 -0.57
CA TYR A 95 6.37 -2.54 -1.06
C TYR A 95 5.37 -2.93 0.05
N ILE A 96 5.75 -3.89 0.90
CA ILE A 96 4.88 -4.38 1.99
C ILE A 96 4.61 -3.30 3.04
N ILE A 97 5.63 -2.52 3.42
CA ILE A 97 5.48 -1.50 4.47
C ILE A 97 4.51 -0.39 4.03
N PRO A 98 4.65 0.24 2.86
CA PRO A 98 3.70 1.27 2.42
C PRO A 98 2.29 0.72 2.23
N PHE A 99 2.15 -0.51 1.71
CA PHE A 99 0.87 -1.18 1.58
C PHE A 99 0.17 -1.33 2.93
N ALA A 100 0.86 -1.89 3.93
CA ALA A 100 0.29 -2.06 5.26
C ALA A 100 0.00 -0.73 5.97
N LYS A 101 0.85 0.29 5.77
CA LYS A 101 0.61 1.64 6.29
C LYS A 101 -0.63 2.27 5.69
N SER A 102 -0.91 2.05 4.41
CA SER A 102 -2.13 2.56 3.74
C SER A 102 -3.42 2.01 4.37
N LEU A 103 -3.31 0.85 5.04
CA LEU A 103 -4.40 0.19 5.77
C LEU A 103 -4.30 0.41 7.29
N GLY A 104 -3.56 1.42 7.74
CA GLY A 104 -3.53 1.83 9.15
C GLY A 104 -2.58 1.04 10.05
N MET A 105 -1.68 0.23 9.50
CA MET A 105 -0.69 -0.51 10.31
C MET A 105 0.57 0.32 10.56
N ALA A 106 1.14 0.18 11.77
CA ALA A 106 2.43 0.76 12.10
C ALA A 106 3.58 -0.09 11.54
N GLU A 107 4.60 0.55 10.98
CA GLU A 107 5.76 -0.12 10.38
C GLU A 107 6.44 -1.14 11.32
N THR A 108 6.54 -0.82 12.62
CA THR A 108 7.14 -1.73 13.61
C THR A 108 6.34 -3.02 13.81
N VAL A 109 5.03 -2.99 13.61
CA VAL A 109 4.16 -4.16 13.65
C VAL A 109 4.36 -4.98 12.38
N VAL A 110 4.41 -4.32 11.22
CA VAL A 110 4.62 -4.97 9.92
C VAL A 110 5.93 -5.75 9.89
N LYS A 111 7.04 -5.08 10.26
CA LYS A 111 8.37 -5.72 10.31
C LYS A 111 8.39 -6.93 11.25
N ARG A 112 7.74 -6.82 12.42
CA ARG A 112 7.65 -7.95 13.36
C ARG A 112 6.92 -9.15 12.75
N SER A 113 5.76 -8.92 12.14
CA SER A 113 4.97 -9.99 11.53
C SER A 113 5.69 -10.69 10.37
N VAL A 114 6.46 -9.95 9.57
CA VAL A 114 7.31 -10.54 8.52
C VAL A 114 8.39 -11.43 9.15
N MET A 115 9.13 -10.93 10.15
CA MET A 115 10.19 -11.70 10.82
C MET A 115 9.68 -12.98 11.52
N GLU A 116 8.50 -12.92 12.15
CA GLU A 116 7.86 -14.09 12.77
C GLU A 116 7.45 -15.15 11.73
N THR A 117 7.21 -14.74 10.49
CA THR A 117 6.81 -15.63 9.39
C THR A 117 8.01 -16.39 8.81
N VAL A 118 9.19 -15.74 8.73
CA VAL A 118 10.42 -16.29 8.15
C VAL A 118 11.19 -17.21 9.11
N THR A 119 11.02 -17.05 10.42
CA THR A 119 11.80 -17.78 11.45
C THR A 119 11.31 -19.19 11.81
N VAL A 120 10.37 -19.78 11.05
CA VAL A 120 9.75 -21.09 11.35
C VAL A 120 9.94 -22.11 10.23
#